data_AF-A0A843I173-F1
#
_entry.id   AF-A0A843I173-F1
#
_cell.length_a   1.000
_cell.length_b   1.000
_cell.length_c   1.000
_cell.angle_alpha   90.00
_cell.angle_beta   90.00
_cell.angle_gamma   90.00
#
_symmetry.space_group_name_H-M   'P 1'
#
loop_
_entity.id
_entity.type
_entity.pdbx_description
1 polymer ?
#
loop_
_entity_poly.entity_id
_entity_poly.type
_entity_poly.pdbx_seq_one_letter_code
_entity_poly.pdbx_strand_id
1 'polypeptide(L)'
;MELLRDKNVVFLFDEVIHRLSSWWHNERLEKYALSIVNFLLDFANAIVKTESVLIFSIPADIKERKIENVDKVYEEVIYAVYDRLNRHDALIVPPMDIRTDVTQVLKKRIFEYVDENTAREIANRYSQLAKHFPDFDNNFIDNIVNTYPFNPNYLSTLLIITNKNTDIQKTRGLIKLTRVLVRWLWNHKLNEKLSMISPSDFEISDPEIKPSLITPSFKEFDLVVQRVSESLRNLYGSNQKTFEIAKRIAYYILISTYVYKLGIRASGDFPTSKEVIQAVYDMLLFDSLKARPNEIEDILSQVSKDPLLKVSYIYTDDIHYWVTSMPGYEEYIAKLAGEIKDPEAWEEVKRMTEDLIKEQLKSKESLRFHLHQTVYDLDLGDFDIPDEKKYTIVLALTRLSNFPDMYKLEKVILKDKSGNYRKYLNTVVLLYPNRSERDIEDLKNNIKRLIAYEKFRAEDIYPQSDKDLIDFINRKVKEARDYLEDKVIIDVQRFYNYVAFPDVGEGNQIKVT
;
A
#
# COMPACT_ATOMS: atom_id res chain seq x y z
N MET A 1 19.67 -12.74 -60.60
CA MET A 1 18.83 -11.92 -59.71
C MET A 1 17.57 -11.39 -60.42
N GLU A 2 16.98 -12.19 -61.32
CA GLU A 2 15.70 -11.85 -61.98
C GLU A 2 14.48 -12.13 -61.09
N LEU A 3 14.66 -12.98 -60.05
CA LEU A 3 13.58 -13.45 -59.18
C LEU A 3 12.91 -12.37 -58.31
N LEU A 4 13.62 -11.26 -58.06
CA LEU A 4 13.20 -10.16 -57.18
C LEU A 4 13.01 -8.83 -57.91
N ARG A 5 13.12 -8.84 -59.25
CA ARG A 5 12.90 -7.64 -60.05
C ARG A 5 11.43 -7.21 -59.87
N ASP A 6 11.23 -5.96 -59.49
CA ASP A 6 9.92 -5.32 -59.28
C ASP A 6 9.08 -5.88 -58.11
N LYS A 7 9.72 -6.52 -57.11
CA LYS A 7 9.03 -6.99 -55.88
C LYS A 7 9.58 -6.33 -54.63
N ASN A 8 8.67 -5.84 -53.79
CA ASN A 8 8.97 -5.33 -52.45
C ASN A 8 8.90 -6.48 -51.45
N VAL A 9 10.04 -7.12 -51.19
CA VAL A 9 10.16 -8.27 -50.29
C VAL A 9 10.96 -7.89 -49.05
N VAL A 10 10.53 -8.35 -47.88
CA VAL A 10 11.30 -8.25 -46.63
C VAL A 10 11.87 -9.62 -46.30
N PHE A 11 13.19 -9.70 -46.20
CA PHE A 11 13.93 -10.87 -45.74
C PHE A 11 14.32 -10.67 -44.28
N LEU A 12 13.90 -11.59 -43.39
CA LEU A 12 14.24 -11.54 -41.97
C LEU A 12 15.09 -12.75 -41.59
N PHE A 13 16.32 -12.47 -41.14
CA PHE A 13 17.30 -13.45 -40.75
C PHE A 13 17.53 -13.29 -39.25
N ASP A 14 17.03 -14.26 -38.47
CA ASP A 14 17.13 -14.27 -37.01
C ASP A 14 17.99 -15.44 -36.53
N GLU A 15 18.66 -15.28 -35.38
CA GLU A 15 19.53 -16.28 -34.72
C GLU A 15 20.68 -16.86 -35.58
N VAL A 16 21.00 -16.26 -36.73
CA VAL A 16 22.03 -16.77 -37.64
C VAL A 16 23.40 -16.78 -36.96
N ILE A 17 23.72 -15.76 -36.16
CA ILE A 17 24.95 -15.68 -35.38
C ILE A 17 25.05 -16.83 -34.37
N HIS A 18 23.95 -17.18 -33.69
CA HIS A 18 23.94 -18.26 -32.71
C HIS A 18 24.20 -19.63 -33.37
N ARG A 19 23.67 -19.83 -34.58
CA ARG A 19 23.95 -21.06 -35.35
C ARG A 19 25.40 -21.09 -35.82
N LEU A 20 25.90 -19.99 -36.36
CA LEU A 20 27.27 -19.87 -36.83
C LEU A 20 28.30 -20.07 -35.72
N SER A 21 28.07 -19.52 -34.52
CA SER A 21 28.99 -19.69 -33.39
C SER A 21 29.13 -21.15 -32.97
N SER A 22 28.04 -21.93 -33.00
CA SER A 22 28.10 -23.37 -32.73
C SER A 22 28.99 -24.16 -33.71
N TRP A 23 29.21 -23.62 -34.92
CA TRP A 23 29.98 -24.26 -35.98
C TRP A 23 31.39 -23.68 -36.14
N TRP A 24 31.64 -22.49 -35.60
CA TRP A 24 32.86 -21.70 -35.80
C TRP A 24 34.12 -22.40 -35.28
N HIS A 25 34.03 -23.14 -34.19
CA HIS A 25 35.14 -23.91 -33.61
C HIS A 25 35.01 -25.43 -33.81
N ASN A 26 34.16 -25.86 -34.75
CA ASN A 26 34.01 -27.27 -35.10
C ASN A 26 34.81 -27.56 -36.38
N GLU A 27 35.90 -28.34 -36.28
CA GLU A 27 36.82 -28.63 -37.39
C GLU A 27 36.13 -29.13 -38.68
N ARG A 28 34.96 -29.78 -38.56
CA ARG A 28 34.20 -30.28 -39.71
C ARG A 28 33.24 -29.24 -40.29
N LEU A 29 32.76 -28.28 -39.49
CA LEU A 29 31.70 -27.34 -39.84
C LEU A 29 32.17 -25.90 -40.01
N GLU A 30 33.38 -25.56 -39.59
CA GLU A 30 33.95 -24.21 -39.68
C GLU A 30 33.91 -23.68 -41.13
N LYS A 31 34.29 -24.51 -42.11
CA LYS A 31 34.23 -24.14 -43.54
C LYS A 31 32.80 -23.84 -44.01
N TYR A 32 31.81 -24.54 -43.46
CA TYR A 32 30.39 -24.26 -43.74
C TYR A 32 29.95 -22.96 -43.10
N ALA A 33 30.37 -22.68 -41.86
CA ALA A 33 30.09 -21.42 -41.19
C ALA A 33 30.65 -20.23 -41.98
N LEU A 34 31.90 -20.30 -42.42
CA LEU A 34 32.52 -19.28 -43.28
C LEU A 34 31.79 -19.12 -44.62
N SER A 35 31.33 -20.23 -45.21
CA SER A 35 30.56 -20.19 -46.46
C SER A 35 29.21 -19.50 -46.29
N ILE A 36 28.53 -19.70 -45.16
CA ILE A 36 27.29 -18.99 -44.85
C ILE A 36 27.56 -17.50 -44.65
N VAL A 37 28.65 -17.13 -43.96
CA VAL A 37 29.01 -15.72 -43.81
C VAL A 37 29.25 -15.05 -45.17
N ASN A 38 29.93 -15.73 -46.10
CA ASN A 38 30.10 -15.23 -47.46
C ASN A 38 28.76 -15.16 -48.22
N PHE A 39 27.90 -16.17 -48.06
CA PHE A 39 26.56 -16.15 -48.64
C PHE A 39 25.75 -14.95 -48.13
N LEU A 40 25.79 -14.62 -46.85
CA LEU A 40 25.09 -13.46 -46.28
C LEU A 40 25.57 -12.15 -46.93
N LEU A 41 26.88 -12.03 -47.18
CA LEU A 41 27.45 -10.90 -47.88
C LEU A 41 26.98 -10.83 -49.34
N ASP A 42 27.07 -11.93 -50.08
CA ASP A 42 26.63 -12.00 -51.48
C ASP A 42 25.12 -11.74 -51.60
N PHE A 43 24.35 -12.22 -50.63
CA PHE A 43 22.92 -12.00 -50.54
C PHE A 43 22.59 -10.54 -50.24
N ALA A 44 23.26 -9.92 -49.26
CA ALA A 44 23.11 -8.48 -48.99
C ALA A 44 23.47 -7.64 -50.22
N ASN A 45 24.59 -7.96 -50.90
CA ASN A 45 25.00 -7.34 -52.16
C ASN A 45 23.95 -7.46 -53.26
N ALA A 46 23.23 -8.58 -53.27
CA ALA A 46 22.15 -8.78 -54.21
C ALA A 46 20.97 -7.86 -53.87
N ILE A 47 20.54 -7.82 -52.62
CA ILE A 47 19.38 -7.05 -52.16
C ILE A 47 19.56 -5.54 -52.35
N VAL A 48 20.77 -4.98 -52.15
CA VAL A 48 21.06 -3.55 -52.34
C VAL A 48 20.67 -3.03 -53.75
N LYS A 49 20.63 -3.93 -54.75
CA LYS A 49 20.28 -3.58 -56.14
C LYS A 49 18.77 -3.68 -56.42
N THR A 50 17.94 -3.80 -55.38
CA THR A 50 16.50 -4.04 -55.47
C THR A 50 15.73 -3.14 -54.51
N GLU A 51 14.39 -3.10 -54.61
CA GLU A 51 13.51 -2.43 -53.64
C GLU A 51 13.18 -3.31 -52.42
N SER A 52 13.90 -4.42 -52.24
CA SER A 52 13.72 -5.33 -51.11
C SER A 52 14.55 -4.90 -49.89
N VAL A 53 14.10 -5.30 -48.70
CA VAL A 53 14.78 -4.99 -47.42
C VAL A 53 15.30 -6.28 -46.80
N LEU A 54 16.55 -6.28 -46.37
CA LEU A 54 17.14 -7.34 -45.55
C LEU A 54 17.27 -6.84 -44.11
N ILE A 55 16.64 -7.56 -43.19
CA ILE A 55 16.74 -7.36 -41.74
C ILE A 55 17.52 -8.53 -41.17
N PHE A 56 18.63 -8.22 -40.51
CA PHE A 56 19.51 -9.21 -39.89
C PHE A 56 19.64 -8.90 -38.40
N SER A 57 19.30 -9.87 -37.53
CA SER A 57 19.47 -9.69 -36.09
C SER A 57 20.90 -10.05 -35.67
N ILE A 58 21.53 -9.16 -34.90
CA ILE A 58 22.85 -9.38 -34.31
C ILE A 58 22.69 -9.31 -32.79
N PRO A 59 23.13 -10.33 -32.03
CA PRO A 59 23.09 -10.31 -30.57
C PRO A 59 24.25 -9.47 -30.01
N ALA A 60 24.28 -8.18 -30.36
CA ALA A 60 25.28 -7.20 -29.92
C ALA A 60 24.66 -5.81 -29.82
N ASP A 61 25.15 -4.99 -28.88
CA ASP A 61 24.86 -3.56 -28.90
C ASP A 61 25.81 -2.89 -29.91
N ILE A 62 25.27 -2.19 -30.91
CA ILE A 62 26.09 -1.50 -31.90
C ILE A 62 25.80 0.00 -31.82
N LYS A 63 26.78 0.78 -31.35
CA LYS A 63 26.68 2.24 -31.22
C LYS A 63 27.80 2.91 -32.00
N GLU A 64 27.47 3.94 -32.78
CA GLU A 64 28.45 4.71 -33.57
C GLU A 64 29.43 3.82 -34.37
N ARG A 65 28.90 2.73 -34.94
CA ARG A 65 29.64 1.71 -35.69
C ARG A 65 30.68 0.90 -34.89
N LYS A 66 30.65 0.96 -33.56
CA LYS A 66 31.41 0.10 -32.64
C LYS A 66 30.52 -0.96 -32.02
N ILE A 67 31.06 -2.17 -31.88
CA ILE A 67 30.39 -3.30 -31.25
C ILE A 67 30.68 -3.24 -29.73
N GLU A 68 29.62 -3.18 -28.92
CA GLU A 68 29.64 -3.13 -27.46
C GLU A 68 28.83 -4.32 -26.87
N ASN A 69 29.11 -4.68 -25.61
CA ASN A 69 28.35 -5.68 -24.83
C ASN A 69 28.14 -7.03 -25.55
N VAL A 70 29.22 -7.61 -26.09
CA VAL A 70 29.17 -8.92 -26.73
C VAL A 70 29.63 -10.02 -25.78
N ASP A 71 28.89 -11.12 -25.74
CA ASP A 71 29.36 -12.33 -25.10
C ASP A 71 30.51 -12.93 -25.91
N LYS A 72 31.63 -13.24 -25.24
CA LYS A 72 32.88 -13.71 -25.87
C LYS A 72 32.66 -14.89 -26.81
N VAL A 73 31.66 -15.72 -26.54
CA VAL A 73 31.29 -16.88 -27.37
C VAL A 73 30.87 -16.48 -28.79
N TYR A 74 30.29 -15.29 -28.96
CA TYR A 74 29.81 -14.81 -30.26
C TYR A 74 30.74 -13.77 -30.89
N GLU A 75 31.77 -13.31 -30.17
CA GLU A 75 32.59 -12.16 -30.54
C GLU A 75 33.19 -12.30 -31.94
N GLU A 76 33.95 -13.37 -32.21
CA GLU A 76 34.60 -13.59 -33.51
C GLU A 76 33.60 -13.66 -34.67
N VAL A 77 32.47 -14.34 -34.46
CA VAL A 77 31.43 -14.52 -35.48
C VAL A 77 30.72 -13.19 -35.76
N ILE A 78 30.42 -12.42 -34.71
CA ILE A 78 29.78 -11.12 -34.82
C ILE A 78 30.68 -10.16 -35.59
N TYR A 79 31.97 -10.06 -35.25
CA TYR A 79 32.91 -9.23 -36.02
C TYR A 79 33.00 -9.68 -37.48
N ALA A 80 33.10 -10.99 -37.73
CA ALA A 80 33.20 -11.53 -39.07
C ALA A 80 31.97 -11.23 -39.94
N VAL A 81 30.76 -11.23 -39.36
CA VAL A 81 29.52 -10.90 -40.07
C VAL A 81 29.34 -9.38 -40.18
N TYR A 82 29.56 -8.64 -39.08
CA TYR A 82 29.41 -7.19 -39.01
C TYR A 82 30.37 -6.47 -39.98
N ASP A 83 31.66 -6.81 -39.99
CA ASP A 83 32.66 -6.19 -40.86
C ASP A 83 32.36 -6.38 -42.35
N ARG A 84 31.66 -7.47 -42.69
CA ARG A 84 31.23 -7.75 -44.06
C ARG A 84 29.96 -6.98 -44.41
N LEU A 85 28.97 -6.96 -43.53
CA LEU A 85 27.69 -6.28 -43.77
C LEU A 85 27.80 -4.75 -43.71
N ASN A 86 28.66 -4.20 -42.84
CA ASN A 86 28.83 -2.75 -42.64
C ASN A 86 29.49 -2.04 -43.84
N ARG A 87 30.08 -2.78 -44.79
CA ARG A 87 30.68 -2.22 -46.02
C ARG A 87 29.65 -1.59 -46.98
N HIS A 88 28.35 -1.82 -46.76
CA HIS A 88 27.29 -1.46 -47.70
C HIS A 88 26.32 -0.39 -47.16
N ASP A 89 26.78 0.45 -46.22
CA ASP A 89 25.96 1.48 -45.55
C ASP A 89 24.63 0.92 -45.01
N ALA A 90 24.68 -0.31 -44.46
CA ALA A 90 23.53 -0.92 -43.82
C ALA A 90 23.00 0.00 -42.69
N LEU A 91 21.68 0.22 -42.68
CA LEU A 91 21.03 0.94 -41.59
C LEU A 91 21.15 0.08 -40.33
N ILE A 92 22.00 0.49 -39.40
CA ILE A 92 22.08 -0.12 -38.07
C ILE A 92 20.90 0.41 -37.27
N VAL A 93 19.91 -0.45 -37.05
CA VAL A 93 18.82 -0.19 -36.10
C VAL A 93 19.30 -0.71 -34.75
N PRO A 94 19.63 0.17 -33.78
CA PRO A 94 20.01 -0.28 -32.45
C PRO A 94 18.85 -1.05 -31.82
N PRO A 95 19.11 -1.96 -30.86
CA PRO A 95 18.05 -2.51 -30.03
C PRO A 95 17.23 -1.35 -29.44
N MET A 96 15.90 -1.48 -29.49
CA MET A 96 14.94 -0.44 -29.12
C MET A 96 15.38 0.38 -27.90
N ASP A 97 15.29 1.71 -27.99
CA ASP A 97 15.42 2.55 -26.81
C ASP A 97 14.27 2.24 -25.85
N ILE A 98 14.64 1.73 -24.68
CA ILE A 98 13.76 1.15 -23.67
C ILE A 98 12.68 2.15 -23.19
N ARG A 99 12.88 3.46 -23.31
CA ARG A 99 11.91 4.45 -22.82
C ARG A 99 10.99 4.99 -23.91
N THR A 100 11.55 5.49 -25.01
CA THR A 100 10.75 6.17 -26.06
C THR A 100 10.05 5.18 -26.99
N ASP A 101 10.73 4.10 -27.37
CA ASP A 101 10.17 3.13 -28.33
C ASP A 101 9.14 2.21 -27.67
N VAL A 102 9.32 1.88 -26.39
CA VAL A 102 8.42 0.96 -25.67
C VAL A 102 7.01 1.54 -25.54
N THR A 103 6.88 2.85 -25.30
CA THR A 103 5.58 3.54 -25.30
C THR A 103 4.86 3.35 -26.62
N GLN A 104 5.53 3.66 -27.73
CA GLN A 104 4.95 3.57 -29.07
C GLN A 104 4.61 2.14 -29.46
N VAL A 105 5.46 1.18 -29.07
CA VAL A 105 5.21 -0.25 -29.26
C VAL A 105 3.97 -0.69 -28.48
N LEU A 106 3.80 -0.27 -27.23
CA LEU A 106 2.59 -0.56 -26.47
C LEU A 106 1.36 0.04 -27.14
N LYS A 107 1.38 1.32 -27.50
CA LYS A 107 0.24 1.97 -28.19
C LYS A 107 -0.19 1.17 -29.40
N LYS A 108 0.75 0.85 -30.31
CA LYS A 108 0.49 0.11 -31.55
C LYS A 108 0.09 -1.35 -31.36
N ARG A 109 0.53 -2.02 -30.29
CA ARG A 109 0.24 -3.46 -30.06
C ARG A 109 -1.01 -3.72 -29.23
N ILE A 110 -1.45 -2.73 -28.48
CA ILE A 110 -2.57 -2.82 -27.55
C ILE A 110 -3.82 -2.15 -28.14
N PHE A 111 -3.67 -1.00 -28.80
CA PHE A 111 -4.77 -0.21 -29.32
C PHE A 111 -4.73 -0.15 -30.84
N GLU A 112 -5.91 -0.23 -31.45
CA GLU A 112 -6.08 0.00 -32.89
C GLU A 112 -5.93 1.50 -33.23
N TYR A 113 -6.48 2.36 -32.36
CA TYR A 113 -6.45 3.80 -32.51
C TYR A 113 -6.31 4.49 -31.16
N VAL A 114 -5.56 5.59 -31.12
CA VAL A 114 -5.38 6.47 -29.96
C VAL A 114 -5.60 7.90 -30.42
N ASP A 115 -6.57 8.60 -29.82
CA ASP A 115 -6.89 9.98 -30.19
C ASP A 115 -5.92 10.98 -29.53
N GLU A 116 -5.10 11.63 -30.37
CA GLU A 116 -4.17 12.67 -29.91
C GLU A 116 -4.88 13.94 -29.43
N ASN A 117 -6.09 14.23 -29.90
CA ASN A 117 -6.83 15.41 -29.43
C ASN A 117 -7.29 15.21 -27.99
N THR A 118 -7.84 14.05 -27.67
CA THR A 118 -8.14 13.63 -26.30
C THR A 118 -6.89 13.69 -25.41
N ALA A 119 -5.73 13.25 -25.91
CA ALA A 119 -4.48 13.34 -25.15
C ALA A 119 -4.11 14.79 -24.76
N ARG A 120 -4.24 15.73 -25.71
CA ARG A 120 -4.01 17.17 -25.45
C ARG A 120 -5.06 17.77 -24.50
N GLU A 121 -6.32 17.35 -24.62
CA GLU A 121 -7.38 17.79 -23.71
C GLU A 121 -7.10 17.37 -22.27
N ILE A 122 -6.72 16.11 -22.06
CA ILE A 122 -6.37 15.57 -20.74
C ILE A 122 -5.15 16.32 -20.19
N ALA A 123 -4.10 16.52 -20.98
CA ALA A 123 -2.93 17.30 -20.56
C ALA A 123 -3.31 18.73 -20.15
N ASN A 124 -4.19 19.40 -20.90
CA ASN A 124 -4.70 20.74 -20.55
C ASN A 124 -5.50 20.74 -19.24
N ARG A 125 -6.33 19.72 -18.99
CA ARG A 125 -7.06 19.57 -17.72
C ARG A 125 -6.11 19.38 -16.54
N TYR A 126 -5.06 18.56 -16.69
CA TYR A 126 -4.01 18.43 -15.67
C TYR A 126 -3.22 19.74 -15.48
N SER A 127 -2.95 20.50 -16.54
CA SER A 127 -2.32 21.82 -16.44
C SER A 127 -3.17 22.82 -15.65
N GLN A 128 -4.49 22.79 -15.81
CA GLN A 128 -5.40 23.60 -15.00
C GLN A 128 -5.42 23.15 -13.54
N LEU A 129 -5.41 21.83 -13.30
CA LEU A 129 -5.37 21.25 -11.96
C LEU A 129 -4.08 21.64 -11.21
N ALA A 130 -2.95 21.62 -11.90
CA ALA A 130 -1.63 21.93 -11.33
C ALA A 130 -1.51 23.34 -10.75
N LYS A 131 -2.35 24.29 -11.18
CA LYS A 131 -2.43 25.64 -10.61
C LYS A 131 -2.83 25.63 -9.13
N HIS A 132 -3.57 24.60 -8.71
CA HIS A 132 -4.04 24.43 -7.34
C HIS A 132 -3.37 23.25 -6.61
N PHE A 133 -2.74 22.34 -7.34
CA PHE A 133 -2.12 21.12 -6.84
C PHE A 133 -0.71 20.95 -7.43
N PRO A 134 0.33 21.50 -6.78
CA PRO A 134 1.68 21.59 -7.36
C PRO A 134 2.40 20.24 -7.54
N ASP A 135 1.87 19.16 -6.97
CA ASP A 135 2.39 17.79 -7.18
C ASP A 135 2.32 17.36 -8.65
N PHE A 136 1.37 17.88 -9.43
CA PHE A 136 1.31 17.70 -10.88
C PHE A 136 2.22 18.71 -11.58
N ASP A 137 3.53 18.43 -11.57
CA ASP A 137 4.52 19.33 -12.17
C ASP A 137 4.47 19.33 -13.71
N ASN A 138 5.16 20.32 -14.29
CA ASN A 138 5.24 20.46 -15.75
C ASN A 138 5.83 19.21 -16.41
N ASN A 139 6.81 18.55 -15.78
CA ASN A 139 7.41 17.34 -16.33
C ASN A 139 6.38 16.20 -16.45
N PHE A 140 5.53 15.99 -15.45
CA PHE A 140 4.44 15.03 -15.54
C PHE A 140 3.46 15.40 -16.67
N ILE A 141 3.02 16.67 -16.71
CA ILE A 141 2.04 17.15 -17.68
C ILE A 141 2.55 17.06 -19.12
N ASP A 142 3.78 17.50 -19.37
CA ASP A 142 4.40 17.50 -20.70
C ASP A 142 4.53 16.09 -21.27
N ASN A 143 4.66 15.08 -20.40
CA ASN A 143 4.75 13.68 -20.81
C ASN A 143 3.39 13.03 -21.12
N ILE A 144 2.25 13.60 -20.66
CA ILE A 144 0.92 13.00 -20.87
C ILE A 144 0.63 12.76 -22.36
N VAL A 145 0.88 13.75 -23.22
CA VAL A 145 0.63 13.61 -24.67
C VAL A 145 1.46 12.47 -25.27
N ASN A 146 2.70 12.34 -24.82
CA ASN A 146 3.61 11.32 -25.31
C ASN A 146 3.26 9.92 -24.79
N THR A 147 2.73 9.80 -23.57
CA THR A 147 2.43 8.49 -22.96
C THR A 147 0.98 8.04 -23.14
N TYR A 148 0.04 8.94 -23.46
CA TYR A 148 -1.38 8.64 -23.62
C TYR A 148 -1.64 7.45 -24.57
N PRO A 149 -2.45 6.44 -24.21
CA PRO A 149 -3.44 6.42 -23.13
C PRO A 149 -2.90 5.99 -21.76
N PHE A 150 -1.58 5.91 -21.59
CA PHE A 150 -0.97 5.54 -20.32
C PHE A 150 -0.58 6.78 -19.51
N ASN A 151 -0.77 6.71 -18.19
CA ASN A 151 -0.23 7.66 -17.22
C ASN A 151 1.32 7.71 -17.36
N PRO A 152 1.96 8.88 -17.23
CA PRO A 152 3.42 9.00 -17.31
C PRO A 152 4.21 8.03 -16.41
N ASN A 153 3.67 7.68 -15.25
CA ASN A 153 4.30 6.74 -14.29
C ASN A 153 4.06 5.27 -14.66
N TYR A 154 3.27 4.97 -15.69
CA TYR A 154 2.96 3.60 -16.11
C TYR A 154 4.21 2.85 -16.55
N LEU A 155 4.91 3.40 -17.54
CA LEU A 155 6.03 2.71 -18.17
C LEU A 155 7.23 2.59 -17.26
N SER A 156 7.56 3.63 -16.50
CA SER A 156 8.65 3.57 -15.51
C SER A 156 8.42 2.42 -14.54
N THR A 157 7.19 2.28 -14.03
CA THR A 157 6.82 1.19 -13.11
C THR A 157 6.93 -0.19 -13.77
N LEU A 158 6.40 -0.38 -14.97
CA LEU A 158 6.47 -1.68 -15.66
C LEU A 158 7.90 -2.06 -16.06
N LEU A 159 8.73 -1.08 -16.45
CA LEU A 159 10.14 -1.31 -16.76
C LEU A 159 10.91 -1.77 -15.53
N ILE A 160 10.65 -1.18 -14.36
CA ILE A 160 11.23 -1.65 -13.09
C ILE A 160 10.88 -3.12 -12.86
N ILE A 161 9.61 -3.49 -13.03
CA ILE A 161 9.13 -4.87 -12.85
C ILE A 161 9.84 -5.82 -13.81
N THR A 162 9.79 -5.53 -15.11
CA THR A 162 10.35 -6.44 -16.14
C THR A 162 11.88 -6.53 -16.12
N ASN A 163 12.58 -5.51 -15.61
CA ASN A 163 14.03 -5.55 -15.49
C ASN A 163 14.50 -6.30 -14.23
N LYS A 164 13.72 -6.27 -13.14
CA LYS A 164 14.09 -6.91 -11.86
C LYS A 164 13.49 -8.30 -11.70
N ASN A 165 12.35 -8.58 -12.32
CA ASN A 165 11.73 -9.90 -12.30
C ASN A 165 12.23 -10.77 -13.46
N THR A 166 13.17 -11.66 -13.18
CA THR A 166 13.78 -12.57 -14.17
C THR A 166 12.79 -13.58 -14.77
N ASP A 167 11.64 -13.82 -14.12
CA ASP A 167 10.60 -14.70 -14.65
C ASP A 167 9.81 -14.03 -15.79
N ILE A 168 9.95 -12.71 -15.95
CA ILE A 168 9.25 -11.90 -16.95
C ILE A 168 10.23 -11.51 -18.06
N GLN A 169 9.97 -11.96 -19.28
CA GLN A 169 10.74 -11.54 -20.46
C GLN A 169 10.58 -10.02 -20.66
N LYS A 170 11.67 -9.25 -20.78
CA LYS A 170 11.67 -7.76 -20.87
C LYS A 170 10.49 -7.15 -21.67
N THR A 171 10.64 -6.93 -22.97
CA THR A 171 9.64 -6.23 -23.79
C THR A 171 8.36 -7.06 -23.99
N ARG A 172 8.48 -8.39 -24.13
CA ARG A 172 7.32 -9.28 -24.33
C ARG A 172 6.43 -9.36 -23.09
N GLY A 173 7.04 -9.39 -21.91
CA GLY A 173 6.40 -9.39 -20.61
C GLY A 173 5.68 -8.09 -20.34
N LEU A 174 6.27 -6.95 -20.68
CA LEU A 174 5.62 -5.64 -20.60
C LEU A 174 4.35 -5.57 -21.48
N ILE A 175 4.41 -6.08 -22.72
CA ILE A 175 3.23 -6.20 -23.59
C ILE A 175 2.20 -7.15 -22.96
N LYS A 176 2.63 -8.30 -22.41
CA LYS A 176 1.74 -9.28 -21.78
C LYS A 176 1.03 -8.68 -20.56
N LEU A 177 1.76 -8.02 -19.66
CA LEU A 177 1.22 -7.33 -18.49
C LEU A 177 0.18 -6.29 -18.88
N THR A 178 0.51 -5.45 -19.86
CA THR A 178 -0.40 -4.41 -20.36
C THR A 178 -1.66 -5.04 -20.97
N ARG A 179 -1.53 -6.13 -21.74
CA ARG A 179 -2.68 -6.85 -22.31
C ARG A 179 -3.59 -7.44 -21.23
N VAL A 180 -3.02 -8.02 -20.19
CA VAL A 180 -3.77 -8.58 -19.06
C VAL A 180 -4.55 -7.48 -18.36
N LEU A 181 -3.90 -6.35 -18.04
CA LEU A 181 -4.56 -5.20 -17.42
C LEU A 181 -5.68 -4.64 -18.28
N VAL A 182 -5.41 -4.32 -19.54
CA VAL A 182 -6.41 -3.71 -20.44
C VAL A 182 -7.61 -4.62 -20.63
N ARG A 183 -7.37 -5.93 -20.78
CA ARG A 183 -8.46 -6.92 -20.86
C ARG A 183 -9.29 -6.95 -19.59
N TRP A 184 -8.63 -6.94 -18.43
CA TRP A 184 -9.30 -6.93 -17.14
C TRP A 184 -10.16 -5.66 -16.97
N LEU A 185 -9.60 -4.48 -17.28
CA LEU A 185 -10.33 -3.21 -17.25
C LEU A 185 -11.55 -3.19 -18.17
N TRP A 186 -11.41 -3.74 -19.38
CA TRP A 186 -12.49 -3.86 -20.35
C TRP A 186 -13.61 -4.77 -19.86
N ASN A 187 -13.25 -5.96 -19.37
CA ASN A 187 -14.22 -6.96 -18.87
C ASN A 187 -14.98 -6.45 -17.63
N HIS A 188 -14.35 -5.62 -16.80
CA HIS A 188 -14.95 -5.01 -15.61
C HIS A 188 -15.62 -3.65 -15.87
N LYS A 189 -15.71 -3.22 -17.14
CA LYS A 189 -16.34 -1.94 -17.56
C LYS A 189 -15.75 -0.72 -16.83
N LEU A 190 -14.44 -0.74 -16.58
CA LEU A 190 -13.69 0.37 -15.99
C LEU A 190 -13.13 1.33 -17.06
N ASN A 191 -13.14 0.92 -18.33
CA ASN A 191 -12.66 1.70 -19.46
C ASN A 191 -13.38 3.05 -19.65
N GLU A 192 -14.64 3.18 -19.22
CA GLU A 192 -15.39 4.45 -19.29
C GLU A 192 -15.17 5.35 -18.05
N LYS A 193 -14.50 4.83 -17.01
CA LYS A 193 -14.30 5.50 -15.72
C LYS A 193 -12.88 6.03 -15.51
N LEU A 194 -11.99 5.78 -16.46
CA LEU A 194 -10.57 6.13 -16.38
C LEU A 194 -10.21 7.06 -17.54
N SER A 195 -9.52 8.15 -17.23
CA SER A 195 -8.94 9.04 -18.24
C SER A 195 -7.65 8.48 -18.84
N MET A 196 -6.87 7.75 -18.05
CA MET A 196 -5.62 7.10 -18.45
C MET A 196 -5.45 5.77 -17.72
N ILE A 197 -4.63 4.89 -18.28
CA ILE A 197 -4.24 3.64 -17.65
C ILE A 197 -3.00 3.88 -16.78
N SER A 198 -3.08 3.54 -15.51
CA SER A 198 -2.09 3.78 -14.48
C SER A 198 -1.63 2.48 -13.80
N PRO A 199 -0.43 2.43 -13.19
CA PRO A 199 -0.01 1.27 -12.40
C PRO A 199 -0.97 0.96 -11.25
N SER A 200 -1.65 1.97 -10.71
CA SER A 200 -2.63 1.79 -9.63
C SER A 200 -3.91 1.06 -10.08
N ASP A 201 -4.11 0.85 -11.39
CA ASP A 201 -5.27 0.14 -11.95
C ASP A 201 -5.15 -1.39 -11.89
N PHE A 202 -3.96 -1.92 -11.64
CA PHE A 202 -3.79 -3.36 -11.46
C PHE A 202 -4.47 -3.80 -10.16
N GLU A 203 -5.58 -4.53 -10.29
CA GLU A 203 -6.20 -5.24 -9.18
C GLU A 203 -5.35 -6.47 -8.84
N ILE A 204 -4.26 -6.26 -8.10
CA ILE A 204 -3.27 -7.32 -7.85
C ILE A 204 -3.80 -8.47 -6.98
N SER A 205 -4.92 -8.25 -6.27
CA SER A 205 -5.62 -9.33 -5.57
C SER A 205 -6.40 -10.25 -6.50
N ASP A 206 -6.63 -9.83 -7.75
CA ASP A 206 -7.43 -10.57 -8.73
C ASP A 206 -6.68 -11.82 -9.24
N PRO A 207 -7.32 -13.01 -9.25
CA PRO A 207 -6.71 -14.24 -9.74
C PRO A 207 -6.25 -14.21 -11.21
N GLU A 208 -6.82 -13.36 -12.07
CA GLU A 208 -6.40 -13.20 -13.47
C GLU A 208 -5.14 -12.33 -13.61
N ILE A 209 -4.99 -11.33 -12.75
CA ILE A 209 -3.86 -10.39 -12.79
C ILE A 209 -2.67 -10.92 -12.01
N LYS A 210 -2.90 -11.39 -10.77
CA LYS A 210 -1.85 -11.71 -9.80
C LYS A 210 -0.75 -12.62 -10.36
N PRO A 211 -1.04 -13.74 -11.07
CA PRO A 211 0.00 -14.64 -11.56
C PRO A 211 0.92 -14.02 -12.62
N SER A 212 0.50 -12.90 -13.24
CA SER A 212 1.32 -12.18 -14.21
C SER A 212 2.33 -11.24 -13.54
N LEU A 213 2.05 -10.78 -12.30
CA LEU A 213 2.89 -9.88 -11.52
C LEU A 213 3.71 -10.65 -10.47
N ILE A 214 3.03 -11.44 -9.63
CA ILE A 214 3.62 -12.24 -8.57
C ILE A 214 3.98 -13.61 -9.16
N THR A 215 5.21 -13.71 -9.65
CA THR A 215 5.76 -14.91 -10.29
C THR A 215 6.40 -15.84 -9.25
N PRO A 216 6.80 -17.08 -9.59
CA PRO A 216 7.40 -18.01 -8.64
C PRO A 216 8.60 -17.45 -7.86
N SER A 217 9.43 -16.62 -8.49
CA SER A 217 10.56 -15.95 -7.83
C SER A 217 10.14 -14.90 -6.79
N PHE A 218 8.87 -14.52 -6.72
CA PHE A 218 8.31 -13.53 -5.78
C PHE A 218 7.13 -14.08 -4.98
N LYS A 219 7.02 -15.41 -4.85
CA LYS A 219 5.89 -16.09 -4.20
C LYS A 219 5.66 -15.64 -2.75
N GLU A 220 6.69 -15.18 -2.05
CA GLU A 220 6.57 -14.61 -0.70
C GLU A 220 5.60 -13.41 -0.64
N PHE A 221 5.41 -12.70 -1.75
CA PHE A 221 4.47 -11.59 -1.84
C PHE A 221 3.01 -12.01 -2.07
N ASP A 222 2.72 -13.30 -2.28
CA ASP A 222 1.32 -13.78 -2.31
C ASP A 222 0.62 -13.50 -0.97
N LEU A 223 1.30 -13.78 0.14
CA LEU A 223 0.77 -13.51 1.48
C LEU A 223 0.64 -12.01 1.71
N VAL A 224 1.61 -11.21 1.24
CA VAL A 224 1.57 -9.75 1.34
C VAL A 224 0.34 -9.18 0.62
N VAL A 225 0.08 -9.59 -0.61
CA VAL A 225 -1.10 -9.17 -1.39
C VAL A 225 -2.39 -9.50 -0.64
N GLN A 226 -2.48 -10.72 -0.09
CA GLN A 226 -3.64 -11.14 0.70
C GLN A 226 -3.82 -10.25 1.94
N ARG A 227 -2.77 -10.07 2.73
CA ARG A 227 -2.79 -9.29 3.97
C ARG A 227 -3.10 -7.81 3.74
N VAL A 228 -2.48 -7.20 2.72
CA VAL A 228 -2.80 -5.83 2.30
C VAL A 228 -4.29 -5.70 1.95
N SER A 229 -4.83 -6.67 1.20
CA SER A 229 -6.24 -6.65 0.79
C SER A 229 -7.20 -6.86 1.96
N GLU A 230 -6.87 -7.73 2.91
CA GLU A 230 -7.61 -7.93 4.16
C GLU A 230 -7.62 -6.65 5.01
N SER A 231 -6.44 -6.06 5.24
CA SER A 231 -6.29 -4.82 6.01
C SER A 231 -7.04 -3.65 5.38
N LEU A 232 -6.98 -3.50 4.05
CA LEU A 232 -7.77 -2.48 3.33
C LEU A 232 -9.27 -2.64 3.56
N ARG A 233 -9.80 -3.86 3.45
CA ARG A 233 -11.24 -4.14 3.64
C ARG A 233 -11.66 -3.86 5.09
N ASN A 234 -10.84 -4.27 6.06
CA ASN A 234 -11.14 -4.10 7.48
C ASN A 234 -11.13 -2.63 7.89
N LEU A 235 -10.15 -1.85 7.42
CA LEU A 235 -9.96 -0.47 7.84
C LEU A 235 -10.84 0.52 7.07
N TYR A 236 -11.03 0.30 5.77
CA TYR A 236 -11.67 1.28 4.88
C TYR A 236 -12.95 0.78 4.21
N GLY A 237 -13.27 -0.52 4.29
CA GLY A 237 -14.39 -1.13 3.55
C GLY A 237 -15.78 -0.60 3.89
N SER A 238 -15.93 0.13 5.00
CA SER A 238 -17.18 0.82 5.36
C SER A 238 -17.45 2.09 4.53
N ASN A 239 -16.42 2.67 3.92
CA ASN A 239 -16.53 3.86 3.06
C ASN A 239 -15.95 3.56 1.68
N GLN A 240 -16.84 3.34 0.71
CA GLN A 240 -16.45 2.96 -0.66
C GLN A 240 -15.46 3.94 -1.31
N LYS A 241 -15.65 5.27 -1.13
CA LYS A 241 -14.76 6.28 -1.70
C LYS A 241 -13.35 6.15 -1.14
N THR A 242 -13.23 6.13 0.18
CA THR A 242 -11.92 6.01 0.87
C THR A 242 -11.27 4.68 0.57
N PHE A 243 -12.05 3.59 0.53
CA PHE A 243 -11.56 2.26 0.18
C PHE A 243 -10.94 2.21 -1.21
N GLU A 244 -11.60 2.76 -2.23
CA GLU A 244 -11.06 2.74 -3.60
C GLU A 244 -9.76 3.56 -3.72
N ILE A 245 -9.68 4.72 -3.06
CA ILE A 245 -8.45 5.53 -3.06
C ILE A 245 -7.32 4.82 -2.30
N ALA A 246 -7.61 4.30 -1.10
CA ALA A 246 -6.64 3.56 -0.28
C ALA A 246 -6.12 2.31 -1.00
N LYS A 247 -6.99 1.57 -1.70
CA LYS A 247 -6.62 0.41 -2.50
C LYS A 247 -5.65 0.78 -3.62
N ARG A 248 -5.94 1.85 -4.38
CA ARG A 248 -5.06 2.33 -5.46
C ARG A 248 -3.70 2.77 -4.95
N ILE A 249 -3.66 3.47 -3.80
CA ILE A 249 -2.41 3.85 -3.12
C ILE A 249 -1.60 2.59 -2.77
N ALA A 250 -2.22 1.66 -2.04
CA ALA A 250 -1.55 0.44 -1.58
C ALA A 250 -1.03 -0.41 -2.75
N TYR A 251 -1.84 -0.57 -3.80
CA TYR A 251 -1.45 -1.37 -4.97
C TYR A 251 -0.37 -0.70 -5.79
N TYR A 252 -0.40 0.63 -5.95
CA TYR A 252 0.70 1.33 -6.60
C TYR A 252 2.02 1.13 -5.85
N ILE A 253 2.03 1.33 -4.52
CA ILE A 253 3.22 1.12 -3.68
C ILE A 253 3.69 -0.33 -3.81
N LEU A 254 2.78 -1.30 -3.76
CA LEU A 254 3.11 -2.72 -3.91
C LEU A 254 3.77 -2.99 -5.26
N ILE A 255 3.11 -2.62 -6.35
CA ILE A 255 3.56 -2.89 -7.73
C ILE A 255 4.90 -2.24 -8.03
N SER A 256 5.14 -1.04 -7.51
CA SER A 256 6.37 -0.30 -7.72
C SER A 256 7.55 -0.82 -6.89
N THR A 257 7.33 -1.56 -5.80
CA THR A 257 8.40 -1.91 -4.85
C THR A 257 8.58 -3.40 -4.54
N TYR A 258 7.62 -4.28 -4.82
CA TYR A 258 7.75 -5.71 -4.48
C TYR A 258 8.95 -6.40 -5.13
N VAL A 259 9.32 -5.99 -6.34
CA VAL A 259 10.45 -6.57 -7.09
C VAL A 259 11.81 -6.32 -6.45
N TYR A 260 11.89 -5.41 -5.48
CA TYR A 260 13.11 -5.11 -4.75
C TYR A 260 13.32 -6.01 -3.53
N LYS A 261 12.31 -6.79 -3.11
CA LYS A 261 12.38 -7.67 -1.93
C LYS A 261 12.93 -6.97 -0.68
N LEU A 262 12.43 -5.76 -0.43
CA LEU A 262 12.95 -4.89 0.61
C LEU A 262 12.63 -5.43 2.01
N GLY A 263 13.50 -5.11 2.96
CA GLY A 263 13.22 -5.30 4.38
C GLY A 263 12.37 -4.16 4.97
N ILE A 264 12.24 -4.19 6.31
CA ILE A 264 11.53 -3.16 7.09
C ILE A 264 12.25 -1.80 7.04
N ARG A 265 13.57 -1.79 6.82
CA ARG A 265 14.35 -0.58 6.56
C ARG A 265 14.87 -0.66 5.13
N ALA A 266 14.53 0.33 4.32
CA ALA A 266 14.95 0.42 2.93
C ALA A 266 15.45 1.83 2.62
N SER A 267 16.35 1.93 1.66
CA SER A 267 16.82 3.19 1.08
C SER A 267 16.99 2.99 -0.43
N GLY A 268 16.52 3.93 -1.23
CA GLY A 268 16.59 3.86 -2.68
C GLY A 268 15.54 4.76 -3.31
N ASP A 269 15.54 4.81 -4.64
CA ASP A 269 14.49 5.50 -5.41
C ASP A 269 13.22 4.65 -5.41
N PHE A 270 12.41 4.79 -4.35
CA PHE A 270 11.05 4.26 -4.25
C PHE A 270 10.05 5.41 -4.38
N PRO A 271 8.75 5.13 -4.62
CA PRO A 271 7.78 6.19 -4.81
C PRO A 271 7.74 7.17 -3.63
N THR A 272 7.79 8.44 -3.96
CA THR A 272 7.52 9.57 -3.06
C THR A 272 6.03 9.87 -2.99
N SER A 273 5.59 10.71 -2.04
CA SER A 273 4.19 11.13 -1.93
C SER A 273 3.68 11.74 -3.25
N LYS A 274 4.52 12.57 -3.87
CA LYS A 274 4.26 13.16 -5.19
C LYS A 274 4.02 12.12 -6.28
N GLU A 275 4.89 11.10 -6.38
CA GLU A 275 4.74 10.04 -7.39
C GLU A 275 3.49 9.17 -7.14
N VAL A 276 3.15 8.93 -5.86
CA VAL A 276 1.90 8.27 -5.47
C VAL A 276 0.69 9.09 -5.91
N ILE A 277 0.67 10.39 -5.64
CA ILE A 277 -0.42 11.29 -6.07
C ILE A 277 -0.58 11.26 -7.60
N GLN A 278 0.52 11.40 -8.33
CA GLN A 278 0.54 11.39 -9.79
C GLN A 278 0.07 10.05 -10.40
N ALA A 279 0.41 8.92 -9.77
CA ALA A 279 0.01 7.59 -10.23
C ALA A 279 -1.42 7.19 -9.79
N VAL A 280 -1.91 7.69 -8.66
CA VAL A 280 -3.23 7.31 -8.13
C VAL A 280 -4.35 8.17 -8.70
N TYR A 281 -4.10 9.47 -8.88
CA TYR A 281 -5.10 10.41 -9.36
C TYR A 281 -5.45 10.18 -10.83
N ASP A 282 -6.72 9.93 -11.09
CA ASP A 282 -7.33 9.92 -12.42
C ASP A 282 -8.56 10.81 -12.40
N MET A 283 -8.65 11.75 -13.33
CA MET A 283 -9.71 12.78 -13.30
C MET A 283 -11.12 12.21 -13.40
N LEU A 284 -11.36 11.23 -14.29
CA LEU A 284 -12.71 10.68 -14.48
C LEU A 284 -13.12 9.82 -13.30
N LEU A 285 -12.17 9.07 -12.74
CA LEU A 285 -12.41 8.29 -11.54
C LEU A 285 -12.73 9.19 -10.34
N PHE A 286 -11.92 10.21 -10.10
CA PHE A 286 -12.09 11.11 -8.96
C PHE A 286 -13.37 11.94 -9.08
N ASP A 287 -13.73 12.39 -10.28
CA ASP A 287 -15.01 13.02 -10.57
C ASP A 287 -16.18 12.08 -10.21
N SER A 288 -16.09 10.79 -10.59
CA SER A 288 -17.13 9.78 -10.29
C SER A 288 -17.26 9.50 -8.79
N LEU A 289 -16.15 9.54 -8.05
CA LEU A 289 -16.09 9.34 -6.61
C LEU A 289 -16.42 10.61 -5.82
N LYS A 290 -16.55 11.77 -6.47
CA LYS A 290 -16.63 13.09 -5.83
C LYS A 290 -15.47 13.32 -4.85
N ALA A 291 -14.26 12.95 -5.28
CA ALA A 291 -13.03 13.06 -4.52
C ALA A 291 -12.13 14.16 -5.08
N ARG A 292 -11.26 14.72 -4.25
CA ARG A 292 -10.25 15.70 -4.65
C ARG A 292 -8.82 15.15 -4.52
N PRO A 293 -7.83 15.69 -5.27
CA PRO A 293 -6.46 15.21 -5.20
C PRO A 293 -5.85 15.21 -3.79
N ASN A 294 -6.14 16.23 -2.97
CA ASN A 294 -5.61 16.33 -1.60
C ASN A 294 -6.04 15.16 -0.69
N GLU A 295 -7.17 14.51 -1.00
CA GLU A 295 -7.61 13.33 -0.23
C GLU A 295 -6.63 12.15 -0.41
N ILE A 296 -5.83 12.12 -1.49
CA ILE A 296 -4.81 11.09 -1.67
C ILE A 296 -3.72 11.23 -0.61
N GLU A 297 -3.28 12.44 -0.31
CA GLU A 297 -2.23 12.69 0.69
C GLU A 297 -2.72 12.33 2.10
N ASP A 298 -3.95 12.75 2.44
CA ASP A 298 -4.59 12.41 3.70
C ASP A 298 -4.69 10.88 3.88
N ILE A 299 -5.17 10.17 2.85
CA ILE A 299 -5.33 8.71 2.89
C ILE A 299 -3.97 8.01 2.83
N LEU A 300 -2.98 8.52 2.09
CA LEU A 300 -1.63 7.97 2.06
C LEU A 300 -0.99 8.02 3.45
N SER A 301 -1.15 9.13 4.17
CA SER A 301 -0.71 9.25 5.56
C SER A 301 -1.40 8.21 6.45
N GLN A 302 -2.71 8.01 6.31
CA GLN A 302 -3.44 6.98 7.05
C GLN A 302 -2.95 5.56 6.72
N VAL A 303 -2.80 5.24 5.43
CA VAL A 303 -2.38 3.92 4.93
C VAL A 303 -0.96 3.55 5.35
N SER A 304 -0.08 4.52 5.60
CA SER A 304 1.36 4.28 5.80
C SER A 304 1.91 4.66 7.18
N LYS A 305 1.32 5.66 7.85
CA LYS A 305 1.85 6.26 9.08
C LYS A 305 0.92 6.11 10.28
N ASP A 306 -0.40 6.19 10.10
CA ASP A 306 -1.37 6.19 11.21
C ASP A 306 -1.40 4.83 11.92
N PRO A 307 -1.02 4.74 13.21
CA PRO A 307 -0.94 3.45 13.92
C PRO A 307 -2.25 2.64 13.94
N LEU A 308 -3.40 3.26 13.72
CA LEU A 308 -4.72 2.63 13.77
C LEU A 308 -5.30 2.36 12.39
N LEU A 309 -4.92 3.15 11.39
CA LEU A 309 -5.43 3.07 10.01
C LEU A 309 -4.37 2.58 9.00
N LYS A 310 -3.15 2.30 9.46
CA LYS A 310 -2.07 1.79 8.62
C LYS A 310 -2.41 0.42 8.05
N VAL A 311 -2.16 0.27 6.76
CA VAL A 311 -2.28 -1.00 6.04
C VAL A 311 -1.01 -1.82 6.28
N SER A 312 -1.20 -3.09 6.65
CA SER A 312 -0.11 -4.01 6.94
C SER A 312 0.88 -4.13 5.77
N TYR A 313 2.16 -4.36 6.09
CA TYR A 313 3.26 -4.54 5.13
C TYR A 313 3.65 -3.30 4.31
N ILE A 314 2.96 -2.17 4.45
CA ILE A 314 3.36 -0.88 3.85
C ILE A 314 4.23 -0.12 4.85
N TYR A 315 5.36 0.39 4.38
CA TYR A 315 6.33 1.14 5.17
C TYR A 315 6.69 2.46 4.51
N THR A 316 7.20 3.37 5.33
CA THR A 316 7.69 4.67 4.91
C THR A 316 8.83 5.14 5.81
N ASP A 317 9.78 5.85 5.21
CA ASP A 317 10.83 6.63 5.88
C ASP A 317 10.46 8.12 5.94
N ASP A 318 9.16 8.42 5.82
CA ASP A 318 8.52 9.72 5.64
C ASP A 318 8.60 10.35 4.25
N ILE A 319 9.55 9.95 3.43
CA ILE A 319 9.77 10.49 2.08
C ILE A 319 9.30 9.48 1.03
N HIS A 320 9.69 8.24 1.21
CA HIS A 320 9.49 7.12 0.31
C HIS A 320 8.51 6.10 0.91
N TYR A 321 7.87 5.32 0.05
CA TYR A 321 6.91 4.30 0.42
C TYR A 321 7.25 2.96 -0.25
N TRP A 322 7.17 1.85 0.50
CA TRP A 322 7.42 0.53 -0.06
C TRP A 322 6.66 -0.58 0.65
N VAL A 323 6.62 -1.76 0.02
CA VAL A 323 6.19 -3.01 0.65
C VAL A 323 7.38 -3.89 1.02
N THR A 324 7.20 -4.68 2.07
CA THR A 324 8.13 -5.76 2.45
C THR A 324 7.36 -7.08 2.57
N SER A 325 8.06 -8.21 2.43
CA SER A 325 7.51 -9.53 2.76
C SER A 325 7.72 -9.92 4.23
N MET A 326 8.43 -9.09 5.00
CA MET A 326 8.60 -9.27 6.43
C MET A 326 7.31 -8.86 7.16
N PRO A 327 6.73 -9.74 8.00
CA PRO A 327 5.60 -9.35 8.85
C PRO A 327 5.98 -8.13 9.68
N GLY A 328 5.10 -7.14 9.72
CA GLY A 328 5.33 -5.94 10.53
C GLY A 328 4.99 -6.15 12.00
N TYR A 329 5.50 -5.25 12.85
CA TYR A 329 5.19 -5.28 14.28
C TYR A 329 3.67 -5.21 14.50
N GLU A 330 2.91 -4.59 13.59
CA GLU A 330 1.46 -4.45 13.65
C GLU A 330 0.74 -5.82 13.62
N GLU A 331 1.24 -6.79 12.86
CA GLU A 331 0.63 -8.14 12.81
C GLU A 331 0.86 -8.89 14.13
N TYR A 332 2.03 -8.71 14.74
CA TYR A 332 2.33 -9.27 16.06
C TYR A 332 1.54 -8.56 17.17
N ILE A 333 1.38 -7.25 17.10
CA ILE A 333 0.53 -6.48 18.02
C ILE A 333 -0.93 -6.93 17.90
N ALA A 334 -1.45 -7.11 16.69
CA ALA A 334 -2.81 -7.60 16.48
C ALA A 334 -2.99 -9.02 17.06
N LYS A 335 -1.99 -9.89 16.89
CA LYS A 335 -2.00 -11.24 17.50
C LYS A 335 -2.00 -11.17 19.02
N LEU A 336 -1.07 -10.43 19.63
CA LEU A 336 -0.98 -10.25 21.08
C LEU A 336 -2.27 -9.61 21.64
N ALA A 337 -2.83 -8.62 20.94
CA ALA A 337 -4.11 -8.00 21.30
C ALA A 337 -5.27 -9.01 21.27
N GLY A 338 -5.28 -9.92 20.31
CA GLY A 338 -6.27 -11.00 20.22
C GLY A 338 -6.17 -12.04 21.36
N GLU A 339 -5.00 -12.18 21.97
CA GLU A 339 -4.76 -13.08 23.12
C GLU A 339 -5.18 -12.45 24.46
N ILE A 340 -5.34 -11.12 24.51
CA ILE A 340 -5.73 -10.40 25.72
C ILE A 340 -7.23 -10.56 25.97
N LYS A 341 -7.55 -11.03 27.19
CA LYS A 341 -8.94 -11.28 27.61
C LYS A 341 -9.63 -9.98 28.01
N ASP A 342 -10.94 -9.94 27.83
CA ASP A 342 -11.75 -8.75 28.16
C ASP A 342 -11.53 -8.26 29.60
N PRO A 343 -11.51 -9.11 30.66
CA PRO A 343 -11.27 -8.65 32.02
C PRO A 343 -9.93 -7.91 32.21
N GLU A 344 -8.88 -8.33 31.51
CA GLU A 344 -7.57 -7.68 31.58
C GLU A 344 -7.62 -6.26 30.98
N ALA A 345 -8.33 -6.09 29.87
CA ALA A 345 -8.55 -4.76 29.27
C ALA A 345 -9.34 -3.83 30.22
N TRP A 346 -10.35 -4.33 30.91
CA TRP A 346 -11.12 -3.49 31.82
C TRP A 346 -10.39 -3.12 33.09
N GLU A 347 -9.55 -3.99 33.64
CA GLU A 347 -8.66 -3.62 34.75
C GLU A 347 -7.73 -2.47 34.33
N GLU A 348 -7.28 -2.46 33.08
CA GLU A 348 -6.45 -1.38 32.56
C GLU A 348 -7.24 -0.07 32.38
N VAL A 349 -8.46 -0.11 31.83
CA VAL A 349 -9.37 1.06 31.81
C VAL A 349 -9.57 1.59 33.23
N LYS A 350 -9.74 0.69 34.19
CA LYS A 350 -9.92 1.03 35.60
C LYS A 350 -8.69 1.76 36.13
N ARG A 351 -7.50 1.19 35.95
CA ARG A 351 -6.21 1.79 36.34
C ARG A 351 -6.05 3.19 35.76
N MET A 352 -6.25 3.35 34.45
CA MET A 352 -6.14 4.65 33.77
C MET A 352 -7.15 5.66 34.32
N THR A 353 -8.39 5.24 34.61
CA THR A 353 -9.39 6.12 35.21
C THR A 353 -8.97 6.55 36.63
N GLU A 354 -8.41 5.65 37.44
CA GLU A 354 -7.94 6.01 38.78
C GLU A 354 -6.81 7.04 38.72
N ASP A 355 -5.87 6.85 37.79
CA ASP A 355 -4.71 7.71 37.61
C ASP A 355 -5.15 9.12 37.20
N LEU A 356 -6.09 9.23 36.26
CA LEU A 356 -6.70 10.50 35.85
C LEU A 356 -7.41 11.21 37.01
N ILE A 357 -8.19 10.48 37.81
CA ILE A 357 -8.88 11.06 38.98
C ILE A 357 -7.85 11.52 40.02
N LYS A 358 -6.85 10.71 40.35
CA LYS A 358 -5.80 11.06 41.31
C LYS A 358 -5.04 12.31 40.88
N GLU A 359 -4.73 12.44 39.59
CA GLU A 359 -4.07 13.63 39.04
C GLU A 359 -4.92 14.90 39.23
N GLN A 360 -6.21 14.83 38.89
CA GLN A 360 -7.13 15.95 39.09
C GLN A 360 -7.30 16.31 40.58
N LEU A 361 -7.28 15.32 41.46
CA LEU A 361 -7.45 15.52 42.91
C LEU A 361 -6.20 16.03 43.62
N LYS A 362 -4.99 15.81 43.11
CA LYS A 362 -3.76 16.42 43.65
C LYS A 362 -3.84 17.95 43.71
N SER A 363 -4.63 18.56 42.83
CA SER A 363 -4.88 20.01 42.82
C SER A 363 -5.85 20.51 43.92
N LYS A 364 -6.52 19.59 44.63
CA LYS A 364 -7.55 19.89 45.65
C LYS A 364 -7.34 19.04 46.91
N GLU A 365 -6.34 19.42 47.73
CA GLU A 365 -5.96 18.75 48.99
C GLU A 365 -7.11 18.50 50.00
N SER A 366 -8.27 19.12 49.82
CA SER A 366 -9.40 19.09 50.77
C SER A 366 -10.43 17.97 50.57
N LEU A 367 -10.40 17.24 49.45
CA LEU A 367 -11.40 16.22 49.17
C LEU A 367 -10.84 14.79 49.33
N ARG A 368 -11.24 14.12 50.41
CA ARG A 368 -10.97 12.69 50.60
C ARG A 368 -12.03 11.88 49.88
N PHE A 369 -11.67 11.30 48.73
CA PHE A 369 -12.52 10.41 47.96
C PHE A 369 -12.15 8.95 48.16
N HIS A 370 -13.14 8.06 48.21
CA HIS A 370 -12.95 6.64 47.92
C HIS A 370 -13.39 6.38 46.48
N LEU A 371 -12.55 5.69 45.72
CA LEU A 371 -12.91 5.21 44.40
C LEU A 371 -13.40 3.77 44.53
N HIS A 372 -14.60 3.51 44.06
CA HIS A 372 -15.16 2.17 44.00
C HIS A 372 -15.51 1.84 42.55
N GLN A 373 -14.79 0.91 41.93
CA GLN A 373 -15.00 0.54 40.52
C GLN A 373 -15.69 -0.82 40.42
N THR A 374 -16.72 -0.89 39.58
CA THR A 374 -17.43 -2.15 39.31
C THR A 374 -16.88 -2.78 38.03
N VAL A 375 -16.45 -4.04 38.11
CA VAL A 375 -16.15 -4.88 36.94
C VAL A 375 -17.42 -5.64 36.54
N TYR A 376 -17.63 -5.75 35.23
CA TYR A 376 -18.59 -6.58 34.48
C TYR A 376 -19.83 -7.16 35.18
N ASP A 377 -20.98 -6.91 34.55
CA ASP A 377 -22.19 -7.75 34.56
C ASP A 377 -22.82 -8.08 35.92
N LEU A 378 -22.34 -7.46 36.99
CA LEU A 378 -22.97 -7.50 38.30
C LEU A 378 -24.04 -6.43 38.35
N ASP A 379 -25.25 -6.84 38.74
CA ASP A 379 -26.29 -5.92 39.14
C ASP A 379 -25.66 -4.91 40.11
N LEU A 380 -25.79 -3.62 39.79
CA LEU A 380 -25.34 -2.48 40.59
C LEU A 380 -25.69 -2.59 42.10
N GLY A 381 -26.59 -3.49 42.46
CA GLY A 381 -27.05 -3.75 43.81
C GLY A 381 -26.25 -4.74 44.67
N ASP A 382 -25.17 -5.36 44.20
CA ASP A 382 -24.43 -6.38 44.99
C ASP A 382 -23.20 -5.83 45.73
N PHE A 383 -22.98 -4.51 45.70
CA PHE A 383 -21.79 -3.86 46.26
C PHE A 383 -22.01 -3.31 47.67
N ASP A 384 -21.09 -3.62 48.58
CA ASP A 384 -21.04 -3.03 49.93
C ASP A 384 -20.20 -1.75 49.90
N ILE A 385 -20.84 -0.63 49.55
CA ILE A 385 -20.21 0.69 49.66
C ILE A 385 -20.39 1.17 51.11
N PRO A 386 -19.31 1.40 51.88
CA PRO A 386 -19.40 1.86 53.27
C PRO A 386 -20.19 3.17 53.41
N ASP A 387 -21.07 3.24 54.41
CA ASP A 387 -21.80 4.46 54.75
C ASP A 387 -20.94 5.39 55.63
N GLU A 388 -20.14 6.23 54.97
CA GLU A 388 -19.19 7.15 55.60
C GLU A 388 -19.43 8.62 55.21
N LYS A 389 -18.91 9.55 56.01
CA LYS A 389 -18.92 11.00 55.71
C LYS A 389 -18.05 11.39 54.52
N LYS A 390 -17.12 10.53 54.09
CA LYS A 390 -16.23 10.80 52.97
C LYS A 390 -17.00 10.65 51.67
N TYR A 391 -16.72 11.53 50.71
CA TYR A 391 -17.28 11.38 49.37
C TYR A 391 -16.73 10.09 48.73
N THR A 392 -17.59 9.34 48.06
CA THR A 392 -17.26 8.10 47.35
C THR A 392 -17.70 8.26 45.91
N ILE A 393 -16.76 8.11 44.98
CA ILE A 393 -17.04 8.08 43.55
C ILE A 393 -17.10 6.61 43.16
N VAL A 394 -18.24 6.20 42.63
CA VAL A 394 -18.47 4.88 42.06
C VAL A 394 -18.32 5.01 40.55
N LEU A 395 -17.51 4.16 39.93
CA LEU A 395 -17.33 4.12 38.49
C LEU A 395 -17.90 2.81 37.95
N ALA A 396 -18.89 2.92 37.08
CA ALA A 396 -19.46 1.77 36.38
C ALA A 396 -18.77 1.56 35.03
N LEU A 397 -18.20 0.37 34.81
CA LEU A 397 -17.54 0.01 33.54
C LEU A 397 -18.50 -0.54 32.48
N THR A 398 -19.77 -0.79 32.83
CA THR A 398 -20.75 -1.40 31.93
C THR A 398 -21.76 -0.39 31.43
N ARG A 399 -22.22 -0.61 30.19
CA ARG A 399 -23.44 0.03 29.71
C ARG A 399 -24.59 -0.47 30.57
N LEU A 400 -25.28 0.46 31.21
CA LEU A 400 -26.54 0.16 31.86
C LEU A 400 -27.62 0.18 30.76
N SER A 401 -27.84 -0.97 30.13
CA SER A 401 -28.93 -1.16 29.17
C SER A 401 -30.25 -0.76 29.84
N ASN A 402 -30.98 0.21 29.26
CA ASN A 402 -32.27 0.73 29.75
C ASN A 402 -32.24 1.63 31.01
N PHE A 403 -31.14 2.34 31.27
CA PHE A 403 -31.04 3.29 32.39
C PHE A 403 -31.51 4.72 32.02
N PRO A 404 -32.05 5.53 32.97
CA PRO A 404 -31.93 5.39 34.41
C PRO A 404 -32.99 4.45 34.98
N ASP A 405 -32.59 3.23 35.33
CA ASP A 405 -33.37 2.41 36.24
C ASP A 405 -33.16 3.07 37.61
N MET A 406 -34.03 4.03 37.92
CA MET A 406 -33.96 4.85 39.12
C MET A 406 -33.93 3.97 40.38
N TYR A 407 -34.49 2.76 40.32
CA TYR A 407 -34.43 1.79 41.40
C TYR A 407 -32.99 1.29 41.64
N LYS A 408 -32.24 0.99 40.58
CA LYS A 408 -30.82 0.61 40.68
C LYS A 408 -29.94 1.78 41.12
N LEU A 409 -30.20 3.00 40.64
CA LEU A 409 -29.52 4.21 41.13
C LEU A 409 -29.76 4.42 42.62
N GLU A 410 -31.00 4.30 43.07
CA GLU A 410 -31.37 4.43 44.47
C GLU A 410 -30.69 3.37 45.32
N LYS A 411 -30.62 2.12 44.83
CA LYS A 411 -29.93 1.03 45.52
C LYS A 411 -28.44 1.33 45.73
N VAL A 412 -27.76 1.90 44.74
CA VAL A 412 -26.32 2.23 44.83
C VAL A 412 -26.06 3.48 45.68
N ILE A 413 -26.77 4.56 45.35
CA ILE A 413 -26.46 5.91 45.84
C ILE A 413 -27.07 6.14 47.22
N LEU A 414 -28.32 5.71 47.43
CA LEU A 414 -29.09 6.07 48.62
C LEU A 414 -29.19 4.93 49.65
N LYS A 415 -28.98 3.67 49.26
CA LYS A 415 -29.13 2.51 50.16
C LYS A 415 -27.81 1.85 50.55
N ASP A 416 -27.78 1.26 51.73
CA ASP A 416 -26.71 0.38 52.22
C ASP A 416 -26.92 -1.07 51.77
N LYS A 417 -25.99 -1.98 52.10
CA LYS A 417 -26.09 -3.41 51.77
C LYS A 417 -27.32 -4.12 52.33
N SER A 418 -27.93 -3.56 53.38
CA SER A 418 -29.12 -4.11 54.03
C SER A 418 -30.41 -3.59 53.39
N GLY A 419 -30.30 -2.69 52.40
CA GLY A 419 -31.42 -2.04 51.72
C GLY A 419 -31.99 -0.83 52.46
N ASN A 420 -31.36 -0.40 53.56
CA ASN A 420 -31.78 0.78 54.32
C ASN A 420 -31.18 2.04 53.71
N TYR A 421 -31.85 3.18 53.88
CA TYR A 421 -31.27 4.47 53.50
C TYR A 421 -29.98 4.74 54.28
N ARG A 422 -28.94 5.17 53.56
CA ARG A 422 -27.66 5.61 54.14
C ARG A 422 -27.89 6.76 55.10
N LYS A 423 -27.08 6.83 56.16
CA LYS A 423 -27.01 7.98 57.05
C LYS A 423 -26.39 9.19 56.35
N TYR A 424 -25.42 8.96 55.46
CA TYR A 424 -24.74 10.02 54.71
C TYR A 424 -25.21 10.04 53.25
N LEU A 425 -26.46 10.45 53.02
CA LEU A 425 -27.10 10.42 51.69
C LEU A 425 -26.38 11.24 50.62
N ASN A 426 -25.57 12.23 50.99
CA ASN A 426 -24.89 13.16 50.07
C ASN A 426 -23.46 12.75 49.70
N THR A 427 -23.03 11.53 50.01
CA THR A 427 -21.61 11.17 49.87
C THR A 427 -21.30 10.27 48.69
N VAL A 428 -22.28 9.59 48.07
CA VAL A 428 -22.03 8.66 46.96
C VAL A 428 -22.39 9.33 45.63
N VAL A 429 -21.47 9.31 44.67
CA VAL A 429 -21.68 9.76 43.28
C VAL A 429 -21.37 8.60 42.36
N LEU A 430 -22.21 8.34 41.36
CA LEU A 430 -21.99 7.29 40.36
C LEU A 430 -21.68 7.93 38.99
N LEU A 431 -20.58 7.51 38.40
CA LEU A 431 -20.16 7.83 37.04
C LEU A 431 -20.38 6.60 36.17
N TYR A 432 -21.08 6.73 35.04
CA TYR A 432 -21.39 5.60 34.18
C TYR A 432 -21.45 5.97 32.69
N PRO A 433 -21.13 5.04 31.78
CA PRO A 433 -21.20 5.27 30.35
C PRO A 433 -22.62 5.07 29.80
N ASN A 434 -23.04 5.97 28.93
CA ASN A 434 -24.13 5.78 27.97
C ASN A 434 -23.55 5.93 26.56
N ARG A 435 -22.84 4.88 26.14
CA ARG A 435 -22.16 4.77 24.85
C ARG A 435 -22.76 3.63 24.04
N SER A 436 -22.62 3.66 22.72
CA SER A 436 -23.05 2.54 21.89
C SER A 436 -22.19 1.31 22.19
N GLU A 437 -22.71 0.10 21.93
CA GLU A 437 -21.91 -1.13 22.06
C GLU A 437 -20.64 -1.08 21.21
N ARG A 438 -20.70 -0.42 20.05
CA ARG A 438 -19.54 -0.20 19.19
C ARG A 438 -18.47 0.63 19.88
N ASP A 439 -18.82 1.76 20.49
CA ASP A 439 -17.84 2.62 21.16
C ASP A 439 -17.13 1.90 22.33
N ILE A 440 -17.88 1.06 23.04
CA ILE A 440 -17.37 0.24 24.15
C ILE A 440 -16.39 -0.81 23.62
N GLU A 441 -16.76 -1.49 22.53
CA GLU A 441 -15.92 -2.48 21.87
C GLU A 441 -14.65 -1.84 21.29
N ASP A 442 -14.75 -0.64 20.72
CA ASP A 442 -13.62 0.12 20.18
C ASP A 442 -12.63 0.53 21.29
N LEU A 443 -13.13 1.07 22.42
CA LEU A 443 -12.29 1.39 23.58
C LEU A 443 -11.59 0.13 24.10
N LYS A 444 -12.34 -0.97 24.26
CA LYS A 444 -11.79 -2.25 24.73
C LYS A 444 -10.70 -2.76 23.80
N ASN A 445 -10.91 -2.73 22.49
CA ASN A 445 -9.92 -3.16 21.49
C ASN A 445 -8.69 -2.26 21.46
N ASN A 446 -8.85 -0.94 21.63
CA ASN A 446 -7.72 -0.02 21.75
C ASN A 446 -6.91 -0.28 23.02
N ILE A 447 -7.54 -0.57 24.15
CA ILE A 447 -6.84 -0.95 25.39
C ILE A 447 -6.08 -2.26 25.22
N LYS A 448 -6.68 -3.29 24.61
CA LYS A 448 -5.98 -4.54 24.30
C LYS A 448 -4.75 -4.30 23.43
N ARG A 449 -4.85 -3.43 22.43
CA ARG A 449 -3.70 -3.02 21.61
C ARG A 449 -2.64 -2.28 22.43
N LEU A 450 -3.04 -1.39 23.35
CA LEU A 450 -2.12 -0.67 24.23
C LEU A 450 -1.32 -1.64 25.11
N ILE A 451 -1.99 -2.60 25.76
CA ILE A 451 -1.34 -3.67 26.55
C ILE A 451 -0.44 -4.53 25.65
N ALA A 452 -0.86 -4.84 24.41
CA ALA A 452 -0.03 -5.58 23.47
C ALA A 452 1.26 -4.83 23.12
N TYR A 453 1.21 -3.51 22.94
CA TYR A 453 2.41 -2.69 22.74
C TYR A 453 3.36 -2.75 23.94
N GLU A 454 2.85 -2.77 25.17
CA GLU A 454 3.67 -2.90 26.38
C GLU A 454 4.34 -4.26 26.51
N LYS A 455 3.70 -5.31 26.00
CA LYS A 455 4.25 -6.67 25.99
C LYS A 455 5.19 -6.93 24.82
N PHE A 456 5.13 -6.13 23.76
CA PHE A 456 5.93 -6.32 22.57
C PHE A 456 7.42 -6.12 22.84
N ARG A 457 8.25 -7.04 22.33
CA ARG A 457 9.71 -6.97 22.36
C ARG A 457 10.22 -7.27 20.95
N ALA A 458 10.89 -6.31 20.30
CA ALA A 458 11.37 -6.50 18.94
C ALA A 458 12.40 -7.64 18.84
N GLU A 459 13.21 -7.80 19.88
CA GLU A 459 14.28 -8.79 19.99
C GLU A 459 13.75 -10.22 19.92
N ASP A 460 12.58 -10.47 20.51
CA ASP A 460 11.95 -11.80 20.52
C ASP A 460 11.35 -12.15 19.15
N ILE A 461 10.89 -11.14 18.42
CA ILE A 461 10.21 -11.29 17.14
C ILE A 461 11.20 -11.36 15.98
N TYR A 462 12.27 -10.58 16.05
CA TYR A 462 13.29 -10.47 15.01
C TYR A 462 14.69 -10.87 15.52
N PRO A 463 14.88 -12.08 16.06
CA PRO A 463 16.10 -12.46 16.79
C PRO A 463 17.37 -12.49 15.94
N GLN A 464 17.23 -12.53 14.61
CA GLN A 464 18.35 -12.53 13.66
C GLN A 464 18.61 -11.15 13.03
N SER A 465 17.86 -10.12 13.43
CA SER A 465 18.04 -8.76 12.91
C SER A 465 19.18 -8.04 13.60
N ASP A 466 19.80 -7.09 12.89
CA ASP A 466 20.81 -6.22 13.49
C ASP A 466 20.21 -5.24 14.51
N LYS A 467 21.08 -4.70 15.36
CA LYS A 467 20.68 -3.79 16.43
C LYS A 467 19.99 -2.52 15.90
N ASP A 468 20.43 -2.01 14.75
CA ASP A 468 19.87 -0.78 14.19
C ASP A 468 18.41 -0.99 13.75
N LEU A 469 18.07 -2.15 13.18
CA LEU A 469 16.71 -2.51 12.82
C LEU A 469 15.84 -2.73 14.06
N ILE A 470 16.37 -3.40 15.08
CA ILE A 470 15.68 -3.57 16.37
C ILE A 470 15.36 -2.20 17.00
N ASP A 471 16.35 -1.30 17.07
CA ASP A 471 16.19 0.06 17.60
C ASP A 471 15.16 0.86 16.77
N PHE A 472 15.17 0.70 15.44
CA PHE A 472 14.17 1.32 14.56
C PHE A 472 12.74 0.82 14.84
N ILE A 473 12.55 -0.50 14.96
CA ILE A 473 11.24 -1.10 15.25
C ILE A 473 10.76 -0.67 16.64
N ASN A 474 11.63 -0.73 17.65
CA ASN A 474 11.31 -0.29 19.01
C ASN A 474 10.89 1.19 19.04
N ARG A 475 11.56 2.05 18.27
CA ARG A 475 11.15 3.46 18.13
C ARG A 475 9.77 3.59 17.49
N LYS A 476 9.49 2.87 16.39
CA LYS A 476 8.17 2.90 15.72
C LYS A 476 7.05 2.34 16.58
N VAL A 477 7.32 1.27 17.31
CA VAL A 477 6.39 0.69 18.30
C VAL A 477 6.10 1.70 19.41
N LYS A 478 7.13 2.40 19.90
CA LYS A 478 6.95 3.45 20.91
C LYS A 478 6.11 4.62 20.38
N GLU A 479 6.42 5.15 19.20
CA GLU A 479 5.63 6.22 18.55
C GLU A 479 4.15 5.81 18.41
N ALA A 480 3.90 4.57 17.97
CA ALA A 480 2.56 4.02 17.85
C ALA A 480 1.83 3.84 19.20
N ARG A 481 2.56 3.38 20.22
CA ARG A 481 2.06 3.23 21.59
C ARG A 481 1.66 4.59 22.16
N ASP A 482 2.55 5.57 22.10
CA ASP A 482 2.33 6.90 22.68
C ASP A 482 1.12 7.58 21.99
N TYR A 483 1.01 7.47 20.66
CA TYR A 483 -0.16 7.94 19.92
C TYR A 483 -1.47 7.28 20.37
N LEU A 484 -1.46 5.95 20.56
CA LEU A 484 -2.63 5.22 21.02
C LEU A 484 -2.98 5.54 22.48
N GLU A 485 -1.98 5.71 23.34
CA GLU A 485 -2.14 6.07 24.74
C GLU A 485 -2.87 7.41 24.86
N ASP A 486 -2.44 8.44 24.12
CA ASP A 486 -3.10 9.75 24.09
C ASP A 486 -4.58 9.65 23.66
N LYS A 487 -4.85 8.86 22.62
CA LYS A 487 -6.22 8.62 22.14
C LYS A 487 -7.06 7.89 23.19
N VAL A 488 -6.53 6.83 23.79
CA VAL A 488 -7.22 6.03 24.81
C VAL A 488 -7.51 6.86 26.05
N ILE A 489 -6.59 7.73 26.48
CA ILE A 489 -6.84 8.65 27.60
C ILE A 489 -8.07 9.52 27.31
N ILE A 490 -8.17 10.09 26.10
CA ILE A 490 -9.32 10.89 25.68
C ILE A 490 -10.59 10.02 25.65
N ASP A 491 -10.52 8.81 25.12
CA ASP A 491 -11.65 7.90 25.05
C ASP A 491 -12.13 7.47 26.45
N VAL A 492 -11.23 7.19 27.39
CA VAL A 492 -11.53 6.90 28.80
C VAL A 492 -12.17 8.11 29.50
N GLN A 493 -11.67 9.32 29.28
CA GLN A 493 -12.30 10.54 29.82
C GLN A 493 -13.72 10.73 29.28
N ARG A 494 -13.93 10.43 28.00
CA ARG A 494 -15.23 10.52 27.33
C ARG A 494 -16.15 9.34 27.64
N PHE A 495 -15.60 8.24 28.14
CA PHE A 495 -16.35 7.02 28.40
C PHE A 495 -17.46 7.27 29.42
N TYR A 496 -17.12 7.90 30.56
CA TYR A 496 -18.08 8.29 31.59
C TYR A 496 -18.73 9.63 31.26
N ASN A 497 -19.83 9.59 30.50
CA ASN A 497 -20.56 10.78 30.06
C ASN A 497 -21.79 11.12 30.91
N TYR A 498 -22.11 10.34 31.94
CA TYR A 498 -23.20 10.62 32.87
C TYR A 498 -22.74 10.57 34.33
N VAL A 499 -23.29 11.48 35.13
CA VAL A 499 -23.08 11.57 36.58
C VAL A 499 -24.42 11.49 37.28
N ALA A 500 -24.61 10.45 38.11
CA ALA A 500 -25.74 10.34 39.02
C ALA A 500 -25.33 10.70 40.45
N PHE A 501 -26.10 11.56 41.10
CA PHE A 501 -25.79 12.05 42.44
C PHE A 501 -27.07 12.35 43.24
N PRO A 502 -26.99 12.32 44.58
CA PRO A 502 -28.12 12.59 45.47
C PRO A 502 -28.52 14.07 45.43
N ASP A 503 -29.83 14.34 45.37
CA ASP A 503 -30.43 15.66 45.57
C ASP A 503 -31.39 15.61 46.77
N VAL A 504 -30.90 16.13 47.90
CA VAL A 504 -31.57 16.00 49.21
C VAL A 504 -32.46 17.20 49.52
N GLY A 505 -32.68 18.11 48.56
CA GLY A 505 -33.61 19.25 48.71
C GLY A 505 -35.09 18.84 48.71
N GLU A 506 -35.53 18.03 47.75
CA GLU A 506 -36.92 17.61 47.57
C GLU A 506 -37.04 16.07 47.53
N GLY A 507 -37.12 15.42 48.70
CA GLY A 507 -37.60 14.04 48.80
C GLY A 507 -36.60 12.91 48.48
N ASN A 508 -35.30 13.09 48.77
CA ASN A 508 -34.26 12.08 48.53
C ASN A 508 -34.24 11.59 47.06
N GLN A 509 -34.25 12.54 46.12
CA GLN A 509 -34.23 12.22 44.70
C GLN A 509 -32.80 12.05 44.19
N ILE A 510 -32.66 11.46 43.01
CA ILE A 510 -31.38 11.30 42.32
C ILE A 510 -31.43 12.16 41.08
N LYS A 511 -30.41 13.00 40.92
CA LYS A 511 -30.20 13.76 39.69
C LYS A 511 -29.17 13.06 38.82
N VAL A 512 -29.39 13.15 37.52
CA VAL A 512 -28.51 12.63 36.47
C VAL A 512 -28.17 13.78 35.54
N THR A 513 -26.89 14.01 35.29
CA THR A 513 -26.40 15.04 34.35
C THR A 513 -25.39 14.48 33.37
#